data_AF-A0A7K3NJI2-F1
#
_entry.id   AF-A0A7K3NJI2-F1
#
_cell.length_a   1.000
_cell.length_b   1.000
_cell.length_c   1.000
_cell.angle_alpha   90.00
_cell.angle_beta   90.00
_cell.angle_gamma   90.00
#
_symmetry.space_group_name_H-M   'P 1'
#
loop_
_entity.id
_entity.type
_entity.pdbx_description
1 polymer ?
#
loop_
_entity_poly.entity_id
_entity_poly.type
_entity_poly.pdbx_seq_one_letter_code
_entity_poly.pdbx_strand_id
1 'polypeptide(L)'
;MQRHLILVFLCAAFFMVGCTKPPYRAPDKSLAQLNGDYTDCYSQASLTANTPPYPDNLFRTVTEQTDQCMKSRGYTGGCLFY
;
A
#
# COMPACT_ATOMS: atom_id res chain seq x y z
N MET A 1 -12.47 -5.20 39.33
CA MET A 1 -13.05 -5.05 37.98
C MET A 1 -12.52 -3.83 37.22
N GLN A 2 -12.42 -2.64 37.83
CA GLN A 2 -12.01 -1.39 37.18
C GLN A 2 -10.60 -1.42 36.52
N ARG A 3 -9.64 -2.18 37.09
CA ARG A 3 -8.28 -2.31 36.53
C ARG A 3 -8.21 -3.10 35.22
N HIS A 4 -9.13 -4.04 35.00
CA HIS A 4 -9.19 -4.82 33.77
C HIS A 4 -9.83 -4.02 32.62
N LEU A 5 -10.79 -3.14 32.93
CA LEU A 5 -11.39 -2.25 31.92
C LEU A 5 -10.36 -1.27 31.35
N ILE A 6 -9.47 -0.73 32.18
CA ILE A 6 -8.40 0.19 31.74
C ILE A 6 -7.41 -0.51 30.80
N LEU A 7 -7.03 -1.76 31.10
CA LEU A 7 -6.14 -2.56 30.25
C LEU A 7 -6.78 -2.91 28.90
N VAL A 8 -8.08 -3.25 28.90
CA VAL A 8 -8.82 -3.50 27.66
C VAL A 8 -8.93 -2.24 26.80
N PHE A 9 -9.15 -1.08 27.43
CA PHE A 9 -9.21 0.21 26.73
C PHE A 9 -7.85 0.62 26.13
N LEU A 10 -6.76 0.38 26.86
CA LEU A 10 -5.39 0.62 26.39
C LEU A 10 -5.03 -0.29 25.20
N CYS A 11 -5.37 -1.58 25.26
CA CYS A 11 -5.16 -2.49 24.14
C CYS A 11 -5.98 -2.07 22.90
N ALA A 12 -7.24 -1.67 23.07
CA ALA A 12 -8.07 -1.19 21.96
C ALA A 12 -7.52 0.09 21.30
N ALA A 13 -6.95 1.01 22.10
CA ALA A 13 -6.33 2.23 21.58
C ALA A 13 -5.08 1.95 20.71
N PHE A 14 -4.31 0.89 21.02
CA PHE A 14 -3.15 0.50 20.22
C PHE A 14 -3.53 -0.14 18.87
N PHE A 15 -4.67 -0.82 18.77
CA PHE A 15 -5.16 -1.35 17.49
C PHE A 15 -5.65 -0.26 16.52
N MET A 16 -6.03 0.91 17.03
CA MET A 16 -6.48 2.06 16.22
C MET A 16 -5.34 2.86 15.57
N VAL A 17 -4.08 2.57 15.92
CA VAL A 17 -2.90 3.19 15.28
C VAL A 17 -2.45 2.43 14.03
N GLY A 18 -3.22 1.41 13.62
CA GLY A 18 -3.15 0.85 12.28
C GLY A 18 -3.31 1.99 11.27
N CYS A 19 -2.29 2.27 10.48
CA CYS A 19 -2.30 3.35 9.50
C CYS A 19 -3.42 3.05 8.48
N THR A 20 -4.64 3.52 8.75
CA THR A 20 -5.84 3.33 7.94
C THR A 20 -5.78 4.06 6.60
N LYS A 21 -4.65 4.71 6.31
CA LYS A 21 -4.41 5.44 5.07
C LYS A 21 -3.86 4.50 4.01
N PRO A 22 -4.28 4.67 2.75
CA PRO A 22 -3.76 3.88 1.64
C PRO A 22 -2.23 3.95 1.57
N PRO A 23 -1.57 2.89 1.03
CA PRO A 23 -0.12 2.81 0.94
C PRO A 23 0.51 3.86 0.02
N TYR A 24 -0.32 4.67 -0.66
CA TYR A 24 0.08 5.79 -1.50
C TYR A 24 -0.70 7.05 -1.14
N ARG A 25 -0.06 8.21 -1.28
CA ARG A 25 -0.71 9.51 -1.10
C ARG A 25 -0.20 10.52 -2.12
N ALA A 26 -1.12 11.33 -2.64
CA ALA A 26 -0.83 12.53 -3.42
C ALA A 26 -1.87 13.59 -3.00
N PRO A 27 -1.44 14.78 -2.52
CA PRO A 27 -2.33 15.77 -1.93
C PRO A 27 -3.29 16.42 -2.93
N ASP A 28 -2.96 16.36 -4.22
CA ASP A 28 -3.66 16.94 -5.35
C ASP A 28 -4.58 15.94 -6.07
N LYS A 29 -4.61 14.67 -5.66
CA LYS A 29 -5.33 13.60 -6.35
C LYS A 29 -6.46 13.01 -5.52
N SER A 30 -7.57 12.70 -6.19
CA SER A 30 -8.71 12.05 -5.54
C SER A 30 -8.44 10.57 -5.24
N LEU A 31 -9.19 10.01 -4.29
CA LEU A 31 -9.11 8.57 -3.97
C LEU A 31 -9.50 7.68 -5.16
N ALA A 32 -10.45 8.12 -5.99
CA ALA A 32 -10.82 7.43 -7.21
C ALA A 32 -9.66 7.39 -8.22
N GLN A 33 -8.96 8.51 -8.38
CA GLN A 33 -7.77 8.60 -9.23
C GLN A 33 -6.63 7.72 -8.70
N LEU A 34 -6.42 7.67 -7.38
CA LEU A 34 -5.45 6.78 -6.75
C LEU A 34 -5.74 5.31 -7.06
N ASN A 35 -6.99 4.87 -6.94
CA ASN A 35 -7.37 3.49 -7.22
C ASN A 35 -7.20 3.13 -8.70
N GLY A 36 -7.55 4.04 -9.60
CA GLY A 36 -7.33 3.87 -11.04
C GLY A 36 -5.84 3.78 -11.37
N ASP A 37 -5.06 4.75 -10.90
CA ASP A 37 -3.61 4.81 -11.12
C ASP A 37 -2.89 3.56 -10.58
N TYR A 38 -3.26 3.11 -9.39
CA TYR A 38 -2.71 1.89 -8.80
C TYR A 38 -3.07 0.65 -9.62
N THR A 39 -4.34 0.52 -10.04
CA THR A 39 -4.79 -0.63 -10.83
C THR A 39 -4.06 -0.71 -12.16
N ASP A 40 -3.88 0.42 -12.84
CA ASP A 40 -3.10 0.49 -14.08
C ASP A 40 -1.65 0.04 -13.85
N CYS A 41 -0.97 0.66 -12.88
CA CYS A 41 0.43 0.37 -12.57
C CYS A 41 0.64 -1.09 -12.17
N TYR A 42 -0.23 -1.64 -11.32
CA TYR A 42 -0.17 -3.04 -10.88
C TYR A 42 -0.43 -4.01 -12.04
N SER A 43 -1.42 -3.71 -12.89
CA SER A 43 -1.74 -4.56 -14.05
C SER A 43 -0.58 -4.59 -15.03
N GLN A 44 0.04 -3.45 -15.31
CA GLN A 44 1.22 -3.36 -16.17
C GLN A 44 2.43 -4.11 -15.60
N ALA A 45 2.70 -3.93 -14.31
CA ALA A 45 3.79 -4.64 -13.62
C ALA A 45 3.55 -6.16 -13.62
N SER A 46 2.31 -6.58 -13.35
CA SER A 46 1.92 -7.99 -13.38
C SER A 46 2.07 -8.59 -14.78
N LEU A 47 1.63 -7.90 -15.83
CA LEU A 47 1.80 -8.36 -17.21
C LEU A 47 3.29 -8.50 -17.57
N THR A 48 4.09 -7.52 -17.17
CA THR A 48 5.55 -7.52 -17.44
C THR A 48 6.24 -8.67 -16.72
N ALA A 49 6.00 -8.85 -15.42
CA ALA A 49 6.61 -9.91 -14.62
C ALA A 49 6.15 -11.33 -15.02
N ASN A 50 4.94 -11.46 -15.57
CA ASN A 50 4.42 -12.72 -16.11
C ASN A 50 4.77 -12.93 -17.61
N THR A 51 5.59 -12.07 -18.20
CA THR A 51 6.11 -12.26 -19.56
C THR A 51 7.56 -12.77 -19.47
N PRO A 52 7.94 -13.82 -20.22
CA PRO A 52 9.33 -14.28 -20.26
C PRO A 52 10.30 -13.15 -20.69
N PRO A 53 11.49 -13.04 -20.08
CA PRO A 53 12.03 -13.90 -19.03
C PRO A 53 11.41 -13.63 -17.66
N TYR A 54 11.04 -14.70 -16.95
CA TYR A 54 10.44 -14.60 -15.62
C TYR A 54 11.50 -14.18 -14.59
N PRO A 55 11.17 -13.27 -13.66
CA PRO A 55 12.07 -12.87 -12.59
C PRO A 55 12.16 -13.94 -11.50
N ASP A 56 13.28 -13.97 -10.76
CA ASP A 56 13.48 -14.88 -9.62
C ASP A 56 12.43 -14.71 -8.51
N ASN A 57 11.91 -13.49 -8.35
CA ASN A 57 10.85 -13.19 -7.38
C ASN A 57 9.77 -12.30 -8.02
N LEU A 58 8.67 -12.94 -8.42
CA LEU A 58 7.55 -12.29 -9.09
C LEU A 58 6.93 -11.20 -8.21
N PHE A 59 6.63 -11.51 -6.95
CA PHE A 59 5.97 -10.57 -6.05
C PHE A 59 6.81 -9.31 -5.84
N ARG A 60 8.10 -9.48 -5.52
CA ARG A 60 9.00 -8.34 -5.33
C ARG A 60 9.09 -7.49 -6.60
N THR A 61 9.22 -8.13 -7.76
CA THR A 61 9.32 -7.42 -9.04
C THR A 61 8.06 -6.63 -9.35
N VAL A 62 6.88 -7.23 -9.16
CA VAL A 62 5.60 -6.54 -9.36
C VAL A 62 5.45 -5.37 -8.41
N THR A 63 5.78 -5.54 -7.13
CA THR A 63 5.73 -4.46 -6.13
C THR A 63 6.68 -3.32 -6.50
N GLU A 64 7.95 -3.61 -6.83
CA GLU A 64 8.94 -2.60 -7.20
C GLU A 64 8.53 -1.82 -8.45
N GLN A 65 8.04 -2.51 -9.49
CA GLN A 65 7.57 -1.86 -10.71
C GLN A 65 6.30 -1.03 -10.48
N THR A 66 5.38 -1.52 -9.65
CA THR A 66 4.18 -0.77 -9.26
C THR A 66 4.57 0.49 -8.49
N ASP A 67 5.47 0.38 -7.52
CA ASP A 67 6.00 1.52 -6.74
C ASP A 67 6.65 2.57 -7.64
N GLN A 68 7.47 2.15 -8.60
CA GLN A 68 8.13 3.04 -9.56
C GLN A 68 7.10 3.79 -10.43
N CYS A 69 6.08 3.08 -10.92
CA CYS A 69 4.99 3.68 -11.68
C CYS A 69 4.15 4.66 -10.84
N MET A 70 3.84 4.32 -9.60
CA MET A 70 3.11 5.21 -8.69
C MET A 70 3.94 6.46 -8.35
N LYS A 71 5.25 6.31 -8.13
CA LYS A 71 6.17 7.44 -7.91
C LYS A 71 6.26 8.36 -9.14
N SER A 72 6.31 7.81 -10.35
CA SER A 72 6.34 8.62 -11.59
C SER A 72 5.03 9.38 -11.81
N ARG A 73 3.90 8.83 -11.33
CA ARG A 73 2.61 9.52 -11.26
C ARG A 73 2.51 10.53 -10.10
N GLY A 74 3.57 10.77 -9.33
CA GLY A 74 3.60 11.77 -8.26
C GLY A 74 3.04 11.30 -6.91
N TYR A 75 2.79 10.00 -6.75
CA TYR A 75 2.43 9.46 -5.44
C TYR A 75 3.66 9.25 -4.57
N THR A 76 3.51 9.53 -3.28
CA THR A 76 4.49 9.19 -2.25
C THR A 76 4.02 7.98 -1.46
N GLY A 77 4.95 7.14 -1.02
CA GLY A 77 4.64 6.03 -0.11
C GLY A 77 4.00 6.54 1.17
N GLY A 78 2.86 5.98 1.53
CA GLY A 78 2.23 6.10 2.85
C GLY A 78 2.88 5.12 3.83
N CYS A 79 2.30 4.96 5.03
CA CYS A 79 2.72 3.92 5.95
C CYS A 79 2.63 2.55 5.26
N LEU A 80 3.75 1.95 4.91
CA LEU A 80 3.82 0.53 4.60
C LEU A 80 3.80 -0.25 5.92
N PHE A 81 2.80 -1.13 6.09
CA PHE A 81 2.95 -2.26 6.99
C PHE A 81 3.85 -3.26 6.29
N TYR A 82 5.09 -3.35 6.77
CA TYR A 82 6.02 -4.45 6.46
C TYR A 82 5.71 -5.65 7.36
#